data_AF-A0A2H6IYK3-F1
#
_entry.id   AF-A0A2H6IYK3-F1
#
_cell.length_a   1.000
_cell.length_b   1.000
_cell.length_c   1.000
_cell.angle_alpha   90.00
_cell.angle_beta   90.00
_cell.angle_gamma   90.00
#
_symmetry.space_group_name_H-M   'P 1'
#
loop_
_entity.id
_entity.type
_entity.pdbx_description
1 polymer ?
#
loop_
_entity_poly.entity_id
_entity_poly.type
_entity_poly.pdbx_seq_one_letter_code
_entity_poly.pdbx_strand_id
1 'polypeptide(L)'
;MPEGADANIPHGFLHPGYRLGSDGRFYNRLKNEHFADAVREIIERKGLGADPVIFVICRAGYGAARVVDELAAEGFTRVYSIVDGYEGDLDANGKRSVNGWKNAGLPWSYGIGAERAFRPPLEAIGADSR
;
A
#
# COMPACT_ATOMS: atom_id res chain seq x y z
N MET A 1 -1.31 11.27 -1.40
CA MET A 1 -2.06 10.24 -0.68
C MET A 1 -3.52 10.66 -0.61
N PRO A 2 -4.49 9.75 -0.76
CA PRO A 2 -5.89 10.07 -0.48
C PRO A 2 -6.05 10.64 0.93
N GLU A 3 -6.73 11.77 1.10
CA GLU A 3 -6.89 12.37 2.44
C GLU A 3 -7.70 11.50 3.40
N GLY A 4 -8.60 10.66 2.87
CA GLY A 4 -9.39 9.70 3.66
C GLY A 4 -8.68 8.38 3.96
N ALA A 5 -7.42 8.19 3.53
CA ALA A 5 -6.72 6.93 3.79
C ALA A 5 -6.38 6.77 5.28
N ASP A 6 -6.69 5.61 5.85
CA ASP A 6 -6.41 5.31 7.27
C ASP A 6 -4.94 5.01 7.55
N ALA A 7 -4.22 4.48 6.56
CA ALA A 7 -2.81 4.11 6.67
C ALA A 7 -2.09 4.03 5.31
N ASN A 8 -0.75 4.12 5.35
CA ASN A 8 0.16 3.74 4.28
C ASN A 8 1.01 2.54 4.72
N ILE A 9 0.65 1.35 4.25
CA ILE A 9 1.37 0.11 4.57
C ILE A 9 2.10 -0.38 3.31
N PRO A 10 3.45 -0.36 3.29
CA PRO A 10 4.20 -0.96 2.20
C PRO A 10 3.89 -2.46 2.11
N HIS A 11 3.49 -2.91 0.91
CA HIS A 11 3.31 -4.33 0.62
C HIS A 11 4.64 -5.09 0.52
N GLY A 12 5.71 -4.36 0.24
CA GLY A 12 7.08 -4.87 0.25
C GLY A 12 8.09 -3.73 0.30
N PHE A 13 9.31 -4.08 0.65
CA PHE A 13 10.42 -3.16 0.80
C PHE A 13 11.44 -3.37 -0.31
N LEU A 14 12.23 -2.34 -0.58
CA LEU A 14 13.42 -2.50 -1.40
C LEU A 14 14.38 -3.46 -0.68
N HIS A 15 14.93 -4.43 -1.39
CA HIS A 15 15.92 -5.33 -0.80
C HIS A 15 17.18 -4.51 -0.39
N PRO A 16 17.70 -4.64 0.84
CA PRO A 16 18.77 -3.78 1.37
C PRO A 16 20.09 -3.93 0.60
N GLY A 17 20.31 -5.07 -0.04
CA GLY A 17 21.43 -5.27 -0.95
C GLY A 17 21.28 -4.64 -2.35
N TYR A 18 20.21 -3.88 -2.63
CA TYR A 18 19.96 -3.19 -3.91
C TYR A 18 20.22 -4.07 -5.15
N ARG A 19 19.80 -5.34 -5.09
CA ARG A 19 20.05 -6.31 -6.17
C ARG A 19 19.13 -6.00 -7.34
N LEU A 20 19.68 -5.70 -8.51
CA LEU A 20 18.89 -5.50 -9.72
C LEU A 20 18.29 -6.83 -10.17
N GLY A 21 17.01 -6.82 -10.52
CA GLY A 21 16.32 -7.96 -11.10
C GLY A 21 16.95 -8.37 -12.43
N SER A 22 16.79 -9.63 -12.82
CA SER A 22 17.36 -10.18 -14.05
C SER A 22 16.87 -9.50 -15.33
N ASP A 23 15.72 -8.82 -15.28
CA ASP A 23 15.17 -8.03 -16.39
C ASP A 23 15.76 -6.61 -16.50
N GLY A 24 16.60 -6.21 -15.54
CA GLY A 24 17.26 -4.90 -15.50
C GLY A 24 16.35 -3.71 -15.21
N ARG A 25 15.05 -3.92 -14.94
CA ARG A 25 14.07 -2.82 -14.80
C ARG A 25 13.83 -2.40 -13.35
N PHE A 26 13.89 -3.34 -12.42
CA PHE A 26 13.59 -3.09 -11.01
C PHE A 26 14.60 -3.75 -10.10
N TYR A 27 14.88 -3.11 -8.97
CA TYR A 27 15.54 -3.77 -7.87
C TYR A 27 14.60 -4.80 -7.21
N ASN A 28 15.19 -5.89 -6.73
CA ASN A 28 14.49 -6.92 -5.99
C ASN A 28 13.81 -6.32 -4.74
N ARG A 29 12.65 -6.88 -4.41
CA ARG A 29 11.86 -6.48 -3.24
C ARG A 29 11.79 -7.61 -2.23
N LEU A 30 11.78 -7.25 -0.96
CA LEU A 30 11.41 -8.14 0.14
C LEU A 30 9.92 -8.00 0.42
N LYS A 31 9.24 -9.12 0.68
CA LYS A 31 7.84 -9.11 1.14
C LYS A 31 7.78 -8.48 2.53
N ASN A 32 6.74 -7.71 2.80
CA ASN A 32 6.42 -7.30 4.16
C ASN A 32 5.65 -8.45 4.84
N GLU A 33 6.33 -9.29 5.62
CA GLU A 33 5.69 -10.41 6.34
C GLU A 33 4.70 -9.93 7.42
N HIS A 34 4.80 -8.67 7.84
CA HIS A 34 3.90 -8.06 8.83
C HIS A 34 2.73 -7.29 8.19
N PHE A 35 2.50 -7.44 6.88
CA PHE A 35 1.48 -6.66 6.18
C PHE A 35 0.08 -6.89 6.74
N ALA A 36 -0.34 -8.15 6.88
CA ALA A 36 -1.68 -8.49 7.37
C ALA A 36 -1.87 -8.09 8.84
N ASP A 37 -0.85 -8.29 9.67
CA ASP A 37 -0.88 -7.90 11.09
C ASP A 37 -0.99 -6.38 11.25
N ALA A 38 -0.29 -5.61 10.43
CA ALA A 38 -0.41 -4.16 10.42
C ALA A 38 -1.84 -3.70 10.06
N VAL A 39 -2.51 -4.40 9.13
CA VAL A 39 -3.92 -4.15 8.81
C VAL A 39 -4.80 -4.44 10.02
N ARG A 40 -4.60 -5.57 10.72
CA ARG A 40 -5.34 -5.90 11.96
C ARG A 40 -5.14 -4.84 13.04
N GLU A 41 -3.91 -4.37 13.25
CA GLU A 41 -3.60 -3.34 14.24
C GLU A 41 -4.33 -2.02 13.94
N ILE A 42 -4.43 -1.62 12.67
CA ILE A 42 -5.20 -0.43 12.27
C ILE A 42 -6.67 -0.62 12.59
N ILE A 43 -7.24 -1.78 12.29
CA ILE A 43 -8.65 -2.10 12.53
C ILE A 43 -8.96 -2.02 14.04
N GLU A 44 -8.11 -2.61 14.87
CA GLU A 44 -8.23 -2.58 16.33
C GLU A 44 -8.09 -1.15 16.87
N ARG A 45 -7.02 -0.44 16.49
CA ARG A 45 -6.75 0.93 16.94
C ARG A 45 -7.87 1.90 16.57
N LYS A 46 -8.52 1.69 15.43
CA LYS A 46 -9.65 2.53 14.96
C LYS A 46 -11.02 2.02 15.42
N GLY A 47 -11.08 0.87 16.09
CA GLY A 47 -12.33 0.30 16.60
C GLY A 47 -13.33 -0.06 15.51
N LEU A 48 -12.87 -0.55 14.34
CA LEU A 48 -13.72 -0.77 13.17
C LEU A 48 -14.54 -2.09 13.21
N GLY A 49 -14.43 -2.84 14.32
CA GLY A 49 -15.10 -4.13 14.50
C GLY A 49 -14.39 -5.29 13.81
N ALA A 50 -15.02 -6.47 13.84
CA ALA A 50 -14.39 -7.73 13.42
C ALA A 50 -14.38 -7.97 11.90
N ASP A 51 -15.24 -7.30 11.13
CA ASP A 51 -15.33 -7.45 9.66
C ASP A 51 -15.54 -6.08 8.97
N PRO A 52 -14.52 -5.20 9.01
CA PRO A 52 -14.60 -3.89 8.40
C PRO A 52 -14.51 -3.95 6.87
N VAL A 53 -15.04 -2.93 6.21
CA VAL A 53 -14.78 -2.72 4.78
C VAL A 53 -13.38 -2.16 4.60
N ILE A 54 -12.57 -2.81 3.78
CA ILE A 54 -11.19 -2.41 3.49
C ILE A 54 -11.09 -2.01 2.03
N PHE A 55 -10.68 -0.77 1.76
CA PHE A 55 -10.31 -0.33 0.42
C PHE A 55 -8.79 -0.29 0.28
N VAL A 56 -8.26 -1.00 -0.71
CA VAL A 56 -6.84 -0.99 -1.04
C VAL A 56 -6.59 -0.20 -2.32
N ILE A 57 -5.56 0.65 -2.28
CA ILE A 57 -5.20 1.52 -3.39
C ILE A 57 -3.70 1.40 -3.68
N CYS A 58 -3.34 1.24 -4.95
CA CYS A 58 -1.95 1.32 -5.39
C CYS A 58 -1.77 2.55 -6.31
N ARG A 59 -0.62 2.65 -7.00
CA ARG A 59 -0.35 3.78 -7.90
C ARG A 59 -1.36 3.86 -9.06
N ALA A 60 -1.71 2.75 -9.68
CA ALA A 60 -2.45 2.72 -10.94
C ALA A 60 -3.41 1.52 -11.06
N GLY A 61 -3.98 1.06 -9.94
CA GLY A 61 -4.91 -0.07 -9.92
C GLY A 61 -4.28 -1.45 -9.97
N TYR A 62 -3.34 -1.70 -10.88
CA TYR A 62 -2.86 -3.04 -11.24
C TYR A 62 -2.33 -3.90 -10.08
N GLY A 63 -1.69 -3.27 -9.08
CA GLY A 63 -1.10 -3.99 -7.95
C GLY A 63 -2.08 -4.28 -6.81
N ALA A 64 -3.27 -3.68 -6.83
CA ALA A 64 -4.21 -3.76 -5.72
C ALA A 64 -4.95 -5.11 -5.65
N ALA A 65 -5.17 -5.78 -6.80
CA ALA A 65 -5.82 -7.09 -6.85
C ALA A 65 -5.07 -8.16 -6.03
N ARG A 66 -3.73 -8.21 -6.15
CA ARG A 66 -2.91 -9.14 -5.36
C ARG A 66 -3.05 -8.92 -3.85
N VAL A 67 -3.21 -7.67 -3.44
CA VAL A 67 -3.40 -7.32 -2.03
C VAL A 67 -4.78 -7.77 -1.54
N VAL A 68 -5.81 -7.67 -2.39
CA VAL A 68 -7.14 -8.23 -2.10
C VAL A 68 -7.04 -9.74 -1.86
N ASP A 69 -6.37 -10.48 -2.76
CA ASP A 69 -6.22 -11.93 -2.63
C ASP A 69 -5.46 -12.33 -1.36
N GLU A 70 -4.38 -11.60 -1.04
CA GLU A 70 -3.58 -11.86 0.17
C GLU A 70 -4.37 -11.60 1.45
N LEU A 71 -5.13 -10.50 1.52
CA LEU A 71 -5.99 -10.24 2.68
C LEU A 71 -7.17 -11.22 2.75
N ALA A 72 -7.73 -11.64 1.61
CA ALA A 72 -8.77 -12.67 1.59
C ALA A 72 -8.24 -14.00 2.16
N ALA A 73 -7.01 -14.39 1.82
CA ALA A 73 -6.36 -15.58 2.38
C ALA A 73 -6.12 -15.49 3.90
N GLU A 74 -6.00 -14.27 4.42
CA GLU A 74 -5.85 -13.95 5.85
C GLU A 74 -7.18 -13.83 6.61
N GLY A 75 -8.30 -14.11 5.93
CA GLY A 75 -9.65 -14.16 6.51
C GLY A 75 -10.45 -12.85 6.40
N PHE A 76 -9.92 -11.81 5.75
CA PHE A 76 -10.68 -10.58 5.52
C PHE A 76 -11.71 -10.79 4.41
N THR A 77 -13.00 -10.55 4.69
CA THR A 77 -14.06 -10.90 3.73
C THR A 77 -14.55 -9.73 2.87
N ARG A 78 -14.27 -8.49 3.28
CA ARG A 78 -14.79 -7.26 2.66
C ARG A 78 -13.66 -6.36 2.17
N VAL A 79 -12.84 -6.88 1.26
CA VAL A 79 -11.67 -6.18 0.70
C VAL A 79 -11.91 -5.81 -0.76
N TYR A 80 -11.70 -4.53 -1.09
CA TYR A 80 -11.98 -3.99 -2.42
C TYR A 80 -10.79 -3.20 -2.95
N SER A 81 -10.42 -3.43 -4.20
CA SER A 81 -9.42 -2.62 -4.89
C SER A 81 -10.03 -1.37 -5.51
N ILE A 82 -9.38 -0.22 -5.35
CA ILE A 82 -9.70 0.99 -6.12
C ILE A 82 -9.09 0.86 -7.52
N VAL A 83 -9.97 0.69 -8.53
CA VAL A 83 -9.62 0.27 -9.90
C VAL A 83 -8.63 1.19 -10.59
N ASP A 84 -8.82 2.50 -10.55
CA ASP A 84 -7.89 3.43 -11.22
C ASP A 84 -6.64 3.74 -10.37
N GLY A 85 -6.60 3.28 -9.13
CA GLY A 85 -5.54 3.63 -8.18
C GLY A 85 -5.47 5.13 -7.87
N TYR A 86 -4.31 5.56 -7.38
CA TYR A 86 -4.09 6.93 -6.94
C TYR A 86 -3.77 7.90 -8.09
N GLU A 87 -2.83 7.55 -8.97
CA GLU A 87 -2.35 8.39 -10.06
C GLU A 87 -3.00 8.06 -11.41
N GLY A 88 -3.59 6.87 -11.57
CA GLY A 88 -4.22 6.47 -12.81
C GLY A 88 -3.25 6.06 -13.92
N ASP A 89 -3.76 5.94 -15.13
CA ASP A 89 -3.10 5.49 -16.35
C ASP A 89 -2.18 6.55 -16.97
N LEU A 90 -1.27 6.09 -17.83
CA LEU A 90 -0.36 6.95 -18.57
C LEU A 90 -1.08 7.60 -19.76
N ASP A 91 -0.86 8.89 -19.96
CA ASP A 91 -1.23 9.60 -21.17
C ASP A 91 -0.23 9.34 -22.32
N ALA A 92 -0.50 9.94 -23.48
CA ALA A 92 0.35 9.83 -24.67
C ALA A 92 1.79 10.35 -24.47
N ASN A 93 2.03 11.15 -23.43
CA ASN A 93 3.34 11.69 -23.07
C ASN A 93 4.02 10.87 -21.94
N GLY A 94 3.42 9.75 -21.52
CA GLY A 94 3.94 8.93 -20.44
C GLY A 94 3.76 9.53 -19.04
N LYS A 95 2.82 10.46 -18.86
CA LYS A 95 2.47 11.04 -17.54
C LYS A 95 1.19 10.43 -17.01
N ARG A 96 1.09 10.23 -15.70
CA ARG A 96 -0.14 9.72 -15.06
C ARG A 96 -1.13 10.86 -14.81
N SER A 97 -1.99 11.11 -15.80
CA SER A 97 -2.85 12.30 -15.87
C SER A 97 -4.26 12.02 -16.41
N VAL A 98 -4.58 10.75 -16.72
CA VAL A 98 -5.84 10.37 -17.40
C VAL A 98 -7.00 10.18 -16.42
N ASN A 99 -6.81 9.36 -15.39
CA ASN A 99 -7.81 8.96 -14.39
C ASN A 99 -7.15 8.81 -13.00
N GLY A 100 -7.77 8.09 -12.07
CA GLY A 100 -7.21 7.86 -10.73
C GLY A 100 -7.60 8.94 -9.72
N TRP A 101 -7.52 8.58 -8.44
CA TRP A 101 -8.01 9.40 -7.33
C TRP A 101 -7.57 10.87 -7.40
N LYS A 102 -6.28 11.09 -7.68
CA LYS A 102 -5.68 12.42 -7.77
C LYS A 102 -6.26 13.24 -8.93
N ASN A 103 -6.43 12.63 -10.11
CA ASN A 103 -6.88 13.34 -11.31
C ASN A 103 -8.41 13.46 -11.38
N ALA A 104 -9.14 12.65 -10.61
CA ALA A 104 -10.60 12.73 -10.45
C ALA A 104 -11.08 13.90 -9.58
N GLY A 105 -10.18 14.76 -9.09
CA GLY A 105 -10.52 15.91 -8.24
C GLY A 105 -10.91 15.53 -6.81
N LEU A 106 -10.64 14.30 -6.37
CA LEU A 106 -10.90 13.85 -5.00
C LEU A 106 -9.85 14.41 -4.02
N PRO A 107 -10.16 14.60 -2.73
CA PRO A 107 -9.22 15.16 -1.77
C PRO A 107 -7.94 14.31 -1.61
N TRP A 108 -6.78 14.96 -1.70
CA TRP A 108 -5.46 14.32 -1.57
C TRP A 108 -4.39 15.30 -1.07
N SER A 109 -3.37 14.76 -0.41
CA SER A 109 -2.23 15.50 0.14
C SER A 109 -0.88 14.96 -0.38
N TYR A 110 0.17 15.76 -0.30
CA TYR A 110 1.53 15.29 -0.61
C TYR A 110 2.17 14.50 0.54
N GLY A 111 1.82 14.81 1.80
CA GLY A 111 2.36 14.14 2.98
C GLY A 111 1.54 12.92 3.38
N ILE A 112 2.20 11.89 3.91
CA ILE A 112 1.52 10.72 4.49
C ILE A 112 0.90 11.06 5.85
N GLY A 113 1.61 11.84 6.68
CA GLY A 113 1.25 12.03 8.09
C GLY A 113 1.82 10.91 8.97
N ALA A 114 2.42 11.28 10.10
CA ALA A 114 3.11 10.34 11.00
C ALA A 114 2.16 9.32 11.65
N GLU A 115 0.88 9.64 11.70
CA GLU A 115 -0.21 8.80 12.22
C GLU A 115 -0.67 7.72 11.24
N ARG A 116 -0.41 7.91 9.94
CA ARG A 116 -0.79 6.98 8.87
C ARG A 116 0.38 6.14 8.38
N ALA A 117 1.61 6.57 8.63
CA ALA A 117 2.79 5.84 8.21
C ALA A 117 2.89 4.49 8.93
N PHE A 118 3.10 3.42 8.17
CA PHE A 118 3.42 2.11 8.72
C PHE A 118 4.66 2.19 9.61
N ARG A 119 4.57 1.56 10.78
CA ARG A 119 5.67 1.38 11.71
C ARG A 119 5.96 -0.11 11.80
N PRO A 120 7.10 -0.58 11.27
CA PRO A 120 7.46 -1.98 11.45
C PRO A 120 7.59 -2.30 12.95
N PRO A 121 7.29 -3.53 13.38
CA PRO A 121 7.70 -4.02 14.70
C PRO A 121 9.21 -3.76 14.88
N LEU A 122 9.64 -3.40 16.09
CA LEU A 122 11.04 -3.06 16.35
C LEU A 122 11.99 -4.21 15.97
N GLU A 123 11.51 -5.46 16.05
CA GLU A 123 12.27 -6.65 15.65
C GLU A 123 12.49 -6.75 14.13
N ALA A 124 11.59 -6.17 13.31
CA ALA A 124 11.63 -6.25 11.85
C ALA A 124 12.64 -5.28 11.21
N ILE A 125 13.19 -4.34 11.99
CA ILE A 125 14.14 -3.32 11.51
C ILE A 125 15.58 -3.86 11.53
N GLY A 126 15.83 -5.02 12.15
CA GLY A 126 17.18 -5.47 12.43
C GLY A 126 17.83 -4.50 13.42
N ALA A 127 17.75 -4.81 14.71
CA ALA A 127 18.47 -4.08 15.73
C ALA A 127 19.99 -4.31 15.59
N ASP A 128 20.60 -3.70 14.58
CA ASP A 128 22.05 -3.47 14.50
C ASP A 128 22.38 -2.21 13.70
N SER A 129 21.71 -1.11 14.02
CA SER A 129 22.13 0.22 13.60
C SER A 129 22.07 1.17 14.79
N ARG A 130 23.12 1.10 15.63
CA ARG A 130 23.64 2.30 16.32
C ARG A 130 24.60 3.02 15.39
#